data_AF-A0A9W6X8X8-F1
#
_entry.id   AF-A0A9W6X8X8-F1
#
_cell.length_a   1.000
_cell.length_b   1.000
_cell.length_c   1.000
_cell.angle_alpha   90.00
_cell.angle_beta   90.00
_cell.angle_gamma   90.00
#
_symmetry.space_group_name_H-M   'P 1'
#
loop_
_entity.id
_entity.type
_entity.pdbx_description
1 polymer ?
#
loop_
_entity_poly.entity_id
_entity_poly.type
_entity_poly.pdbx_seq_one_letter_code
_entity_poly.pdbx_strand_id
1 'polypeptide(L)'
;MTQPCVNPGNQPDYDKCIPVAYPEPVEPQPMAGDGWPSVVGGGNCTSDTDCGGSDKGSCVHGKCQCQRDGMAAGPHCQQFAIQCPSYKDNACCSWQQNQALAENFKLVAGVFAKNNAGGCDACAANLMSLWCGLVCSPEQDKFMQMTRKWPSINYRPDIMTGKDKVKVLEMNVALAKDLTCAVFDSCKNTAIASAAAAMKSSLGFLNYQMQVGAVGHGEYFTLHFNASEDESFNHHVLQCSNYSEVLETRDALPTQAQLLESIATKSTDDKQCPCGACRATCDAHTSGGSHIHVVDNPISVLSGFNTKLVAAAYGLLVILAFFWNRWKKQ
;
A
#
# COMPACT_ATOMS: atom_id res chain seq x y z
N MET A 1 -8.32 -4.48 -18.68
CA MET A 1 -7.02 -5.05 -19.16
C MET A 1 -6.95 -6.51 -18.71
N THR A 2 -6.25 -7.38 -19.43
CA THR A 2 -6.06 -8.79 -19.05
C THR A 2 -4.60 -9.21 -19.12
N GLN A 3 -4.20 -10.28 -18.44
CA GLN A 3 -2.87 -10.87 -18.57
C GLN A 3 -3.00 -12.33 -19.05
N PRO A 4 -2.55 -12.66 -20.28
CA PRO A 4 -2.78 -13.98 -20.87
C PRO A 4 -1.79 -15.07 -20.41
N CYS A 5 -0.82 -14.75 -19.55
CA CYS A 5 0.21 -15.67 -19.09
C CYS A 5 0.38 -15.62 -17.57
N VAL A 6 1.08 -16.62 -17.04
CA VAL A 6 1.58 -16.62 -15.65
C VAL A 6 3.00 -16.05 -15.62
N ASN A 7 3.25 -15.14 -14.68
CA ASN A 7 4.59 -14.62 -14.38
C ASN A 7 5.03 -15.10 -12.99
N PRO A 8 5.59 -16.32 -12.87
CA PRO A 8 5.93 -16.89 -11.57
C PRO A 8 7.13 -16.16 -10.95
N GLY A 9 6.99 -15.71 -9.70
CA GLY A 9 8.06 -15.03 -8.97
C GLY A 9 8.34 -13.62 -9.49
N ASN A 10 7.36 -13.02 -10.20
CA ASN A 10 7.43 -11.68 -10.76
C ASN A 10 8.69 -11.42 -11.62
N GLN A 11 9.16 -12.45 -12.36
CA GLN A 11 10.29 -12.34 -13.27
C GLN A 11 9.85 -11.77 -14.63
N PRO A 12 10.38 -10.63 -15.08
CA PRO A 12 9.91 -10.00 -16.31
C PRO A 12 10.06 -10.89 -17.56
N ASP A 13 8.94 -11.28 -18.19
CA ASP A 13 8.92 -11.80 -19.57
C ASP A 13 8.21 -10.79 -20.47
N TYR A 14 9.02 -9.89 -21.04
CA TYR A 14 8.57 -8.78 -21.88
C TYR A 14 7.99 -9.19 -23.22
N ASP A 15 8.05 -10.47 -23.60
CA ASP A 15 7.61 -10.92 -24.91
C ASP A 15 6.34 -11.78 -24.80
N LYS A 16 6.17 -12.51 -23.69
CA LYS A 16 5.03 -13.41 -23.47
C LYS A 16 4.05 -12.92 -22.42
N CYS A 17 4.46 -12.00 -21.55
CA CYS A 17 3.72 -11.65 -20.33
C CYS A 17 3.37 -10.19 -20.16
N ILE A 18 3.22 -9.46 -21.27
CA ILE A 18 2.70 -8.09 -21.22
C ILE A 18 1.17 -8.15 -21.11
N PRO A 19 0.59 -7.41 -20.16
CA PRO A 19 -0.84 -7.21 -20.12
C PRO A 19 -1.39 -6.59 -21.40
N VAL A 20 -2.60 -7.00 -21.77
CA VAL A 20 -3.27 -6.59 -23.00
C VAL A 20 -4.52 -5.79 -22.64
N ALA A 21 -4.68 -4.64 -23.27
CA ALA A 21 -5.95 -3.92 -23.27
C ALA A 21 -6.84 -4.46 -24.39
N TYR A 22 -8.12 -4.65 -24.08
CA TYR A 22 -9.12 -4.96 -25.09
C TYR A 22 -9.38 -3.73 -25.99
N PRO A 23 -9.69 -3.91 -27.28
CA PRO A 23 -10.06 -2.81 -28.17
C PRO A 23 -11.30 -2.06 -27.69
N GLU A 24 -12.25 -2.78 -27.10
CA GLU A 24 -13.50 -2.29 -26.52
C GLU A 24 -13.63 -2.85 -25.10
N PRO A 25 -14.26 -2.13 -24.15
CA PRO A 25 -14.55 -2.65 -22.83
C PRO A 25 -15.30 -3.98 -22.92
N VAL A 26 -14.85 -4.95 -22.14
CA VAL A 26 -15.51 -6.25 -22.04
C VAL A 26 -16.34 -6.29 -20.77
N GLU A 27 -17.47 -6.98 -20.82
CA GLU A 27 -18.32 -7.17 -19.65
C GLU A 27 -17.55 -7.88 -18.52
N PRO A 28 -17.56 -7.34 -17.30
CA PRO A 28 -16.89 -7.97 -16.18
C PRO A 28 -17.51 -9.33 -15.86
N GLN A 29 -16.69 -10.23 -15.32
CA GLN A 29 -17.02 -11.63 -15.09
C GLN A 29 -16.81 -12.00 -13.62
N PRO A 30 -17.56 -12.98 -13.08
CA PRO A 30 -17.29 -13.47 -11.74
C PRO A 30 -15.94 -14.18 -11.67
N MET A 31 -15.28 -14.08 -10.52
CA MET A 31 -14.03 -14.79 -10.18
C MET A 31 -14.31 -16.26 -9.85
N ALA A 32 -14.87 -16.98 -10.82
CA ALA A 32 -15.28 -18.39 -10.70
C ALA A 32 -14.88 -19.19 -11.95
N GLY A 33 -14.82 -20.51 -11.82
CA GLY A 33 -14.43 -21.41 -12.91
C GLY A 33 -12.93 -21.68 -12.98
N ASP A 34 -12.46 -22.03 -14.17
CA ASP A 34 -11.08 -22.50 -14.38
C ASP A 34 -10.04 -21.43 -13.97
N GLY A 35 -9.08 -21.86 -13.15
CA GLY A 35 -8.01 -21.00 -12.60
C GLY A 35 -8.38 -20.27 -11.29
N TRP A 36 -9.66 -20.10 -11.00
CA TRP A 36 -10.12 -19.50 -9.74
C TRP A 36 -10.31 -20.56 -8.63
N PRO A 37 -10.04 -20.23 -7.35
CA PRO A 37 -10.27 -21.15 -6.26
C PRO A 37 -11.76 -21.25 -5.91
N SER A 38 -12.29 -22.47 -5.82
CA SER A 38 -13.66 -22.71 -5.31
C SER A 38 -13.69 -22.86 -3.78
N VAL A 39 -12.59 -23.30 -3.19
CA VAL A 39 -12.42 -23.61 -1.77
C VAL A 39 -11.00 -23.28 -1.32
N VAL A 40 -10.75 -23.28 -0.01
CA VAL A 40 -9.39 -23.18 0.56
C VAL A 40 -9.08 -24.50 1.28
N GLY A 41 -8.34 -25.39 0.61
CA GLY A 41 -8.02 -26.73 1.10
C GLY A 41 -9.18 -27.73 1.01
N GLY A 42 -9.04 -28.86 1.69
CA GLY A 42 -10.07 -29.90 1.80
C GLY A 42 -10.03 -31.00 0.72
N GLY A 43 -9.12 -30.90 -0.25
CA GLY A 43 -8.82 -31.96 -1.20
C GLY A 43 -8.22 -33.19 -0.50
N ASN A 44 -8.43 -34.37 -1.08
CA ASN A 44 -7.85 -35.61 -0.52
C ASN A 44 -6.34 -35.63 -0.76
N CYS A 45 -5.57 -36.14 0.21
CA CYS A 45 -4.13 -36.26 0.09
C CYS A 45 -3.60 -37.50 0.81
N THR A 46 -2.40 -37.91 0.41
CA THR A 46 -1.60 -38.96 1.05
C THR A 46 -0.29 -38.42 1.61
N SER A 47 0.24 -37.35 1.00
CA SER A 47 1.43 -36.64 1.45
C SER A 47 1.32 -35.14 1.18
N ASP A 48 2.21 -34.35 1.79
CA ASP A 48 2.25 -32.88 1.62
C ASP A 48 2.44 -32.44 0.18
N THR A 49 3.06 -33.27 -0.66
CA THR A 49 3.22 -33.04 -2.11
C THR A 49 1.87 -32.90 -2.83
N ASP A 50 0.84 -33.60 -2.35
CA ASP A 50 -0.52 -33.52 -2.90
C ASP A 50 -1.21 -32.19 -2.57
N CYS A 51 -0.62 -31.42 -1.64
CA CYS A 51 -1.12 -30.14 -1.15
C CYS A 51 -0.24 -28.96 -1.60
N GLY A 52 0.38 -29.10 -2.78
CA GLY A 52 1.25 -28.06 -3.35
C GLY A 52 2.65 -28.01 -2.73
N GLY A 53 3.01 -29.02 -1.93
CA GLY A 53 4.27 -29.09 -1.20
C GLY A 53 4.21 -28.38 0.15
N SER A 54 5.21 -28.62 1.00
CA SER A 54 5.32 -28.07 2.36
C SER A 54 5.21 -26.54 2.44
N ASP A 55 5.54 -25.86 1.34
CA ASP A 55 5.56 -24.40 1.24
C ASP A 55 4.17 -23.80 1.00
N LYS A 56 3.20 -24.60 0.57
CA LYS A 56 1.82 -24.16 0.25
C LYS A 56 0.77 -24.80 1.14
N GLY A 57 1.01 -26.01 1.62
CA GLY A 57 0.08 -26.70 2.49
C GLY A 57 0.65 -28.01 3.05
N SER A 58 -0.13 -28.63 3.92
CA SER A 58 0.22 -29.91 4.53
C SER A 58 -0.96 -30.87 4.45
N CYS A 59 -0.67 -32.16 4.37
CA CYS A 59 -1.65 -33.22 4.40
C CYS A 59 -1.96 -33.61 5.84
N VAL A 60 -3.13 -33.21 6.33
CA VAL A 60 -3.58 -33.45 7.71
C VAL A 60 -4.81 -34.36 7.68
N HIS A 61 -4.71 -35.54 8.28
CA HIS A 61 -5.78 -36.55 8.29
C HIS A 61 -6.33 -36.88 6.89
N GLY A 62 -5.45 -36.99 5.88
CA GLY A 62 -5.82 -37.29 4.50
C GLY A 62 -6.53 -36.12 3.78
N LYS A 63 -6.46 -34.91 4.33
CA LYS A 63 -7.02 -33.69 3.75
C LYS A 63 -5.98 -32.57 3.66
N CYS A 64 -5.96 -31.86 2.54
CA CYS A 64 -5.06 -30.72 2.37
C CYS A 64 -5.49 -29.53 3.22
N GLN A 65 -4.55 -29.01 4.01
CA GLN A 65 -4.69 -27.77 4.74
C GLN A 65 -3.71 -26.75 4.17
N CYS A 66 -4.21 -25.70 3.52
CA CYS A 66 -3.38 -24.66 2.94
C CYS A 66 -2.79 -23.76 4.03
N GLN A 67 -1.61 -23.20 3.75
CA GLN A 67 -1.03 -22.16 4.58
C GLN A 67 -1.97 -20.95 4.65
N ARG A 68 -2.09 -20.36 5.84
CA ARG A 68 -2.89 -19.15 6.06
C ARG A 68 -2.05 -17.90 5.81
N ASP A 69 -1.39 -17.85 4.67
CA ASP A 69 -0.50 -16.75 4.28
C ASP A 69 -1.14 -15.75 3.32
N GLY A 70 -2.41 -15.98 2.97
CA GLY A 70 -3.20 -15.14 2.07
C GLY A 70 -2.98 -15.43 0.60
N MET A 71 -2.09 -16.37 0.26
CA MET A 71 -1.78 -16.71 -1.12
C MET A 71 -2.36 -18.05 -1.56
N ALA A 72 -2.17 -19.12 -0.79
CA ALA A 72 -2.55 -20.46 -1.24
C ALA A 72 -4.05 -20.76 -1.07
N ALA A 73 -4.67 -21.31 -2.13
CA ALA A 73 -6.07 -21.73 -2.14
C ALA A 73 -6.30 -22.92 -3.10
N GLY A 74 -7.56 -23.31 -3.25
CA GLY A 74 -7.98 -24.48 -4.00
C GLY A 74 -7.97 -25.75 -3.15
N PRO A 75 -8.57 -26.84 -3.64
CA PRO A 75 -8.65 -28.10 -2.88
C PRO A 75 -7.28 -28.66 -2.50
N HIS A 76 -6.27 -28.43 -3.34
CA HIS A 76 -4.90 -28.92 -3.19
C HIS A 76 -3.87 -27.79 -2.95
N CYS A 77 -4.29 -26.58 -2.59
CA CYS A 77 -3.40 -25.44 -2.29
C CYS A 77 -2.49 -25.00 -3.45
N GLN A 78 -2.86 -25.35 -4.69
CA GLN A 78 -2.10 -25.02 -5.91
C GLN A 78 -2.63 -23.76 -6.61
N GLN A 79 -3.79 -23.26 -6.21
CA GLN A 79 -4.40 -22.05 -6.75
C GLN A 79 -4.11 -20.85 -5.84
N PHE A 80 -4.43 -19.65 -6.31
CA PHE A 80 -4.25 -18.43 -5.55
C PHE A 80 -5.57 -17.96 -4.94
N ALA A 81 -5.57 -17.58 -3.66
CA ALA A 81 -6.72 -16.99 -3.02
C ALA A 81 -7.17 -15.74 -3.77
N ILE A 82 -8.48 -15.52 -3.84
CA ILE A 82 -9.06 -14.29 -4.40
C ILE A 82 -8.60 -13.13 -3.54
N GLN A 83 -7.85 -12.20 -4.11
CA GLN A 83 -7.24 -11.08 -3.38
C GLN A 83 -8.18 -9.90 -3.21
N CYS A 84 -9.19 -9.76 -4.06
CA CYS A 84 -10.12 -8.64 -4.05
C CYS A 84 -11.57 -9.12 -3.91
N PRO A 85 -11.97 -9.59 -2.71
CA PRO A 85 -13.31 -10.16 -2.49
C PRO A 85 -14.45 -9.21 -2.85
N SER A 86 -14.25 -7.90 -2.69
CA SER A 86 -15.24 -6.86 -3.06
C SER A 86 -15.67 -6.89 -4.53
N TYR A 87 -14.85 -7.45 -5.42
CA TYR A 87 -15.16 -7.57 -6.85
C TYR A 87 -15.46 -9.02 -7.27
N LYS A 88 -15.57 -9.96 -6.34
CA LYS A 88 -15.64 -11.41 -6.64
C LYS A 88 -16.74 -11.77 -7.65
N ASP A 89 -17.90 -11.14 -7.55
CA ASP A 89 -19.05 -11.49 -8.39
C ASP A 89 -19.03 -10.78 -9.75
N ASN A 90 -18.25 -9.71 -9.89
CA ASN A 90 -18.19 -8.89 -11.10
C ASN A 90 -16.84 -8.17 -11.21
N ALA A 91 -15.87 -8.76 -11.92
CA ALA A 91 -14.52 -8.23 -12.03
C ALA A 91 -14.01 -8.17 -13.47
N CYS A 92 -13.14 -7.18 -13.73
CA CYS A 92 -12.41 -7.04 -14.99
C CYS A 92 -11.05 -7.77 -15.00
N CYS A 93 -10.65 -8.38 -13.89
CA CYS A 93 -9.35 -9.03 -13.77
C CYS A 93 -9.44 -10.55 -14.00
N SER A 94 -8.36 -11.10 -14.55
CA SER A 94 -8.13 -12.53 -14.73
C SER A 94 -7.53 -13.18 -13.48
N TRP A 95 -7.58 -14.52 -13.40
CA TRP A 95 -6.95 -15.24 -12.28
C TRP A 95 -5.43 -15.04 -12.25
N GLN A 96 -4.79 -14.81 -13.41
CA GLN A 96 -3.36 -14.49 -13.52
C GLN A 96 -3.04 -13.13 -12.92
N GLN A 97 -3.88 -12.11 -13.16
CA GLN A 97 -3.74 -10.80 -12.52
C GLN A 97 -3.97 -10.91 -11.01
N ASN A 98 -4.93 -11.73 -10.58
CA ASN A 98 -5.15 -12.01 -9.15
C ASN A 98 -3.93 -12.69 -8.50
N GLN A 99 -3.27 -13.62 -9.19
CA GLN A 99 -2.00 -14.18 -8.73
C GLN A 99 -0.95 -13.08 -8.54
N ALA A 100 -0.77 -12.20 -9.52
CA ALA A 100 0.19 -11.10 -9.41
C ALA A 100 -0.14 -10.15 -8.25
N LEU A 101 -1.42 -9.87 -8.01
CA LEU A 101 -1.86 -9.12 -6.82
C LEU A 101 -1.50 -9.86 -5.53
N ALA A 102 -1.66 -11.19 -5.46
CA ALA A 102 -1.36 -11.96 -4.25
C ALA A 102 0.13 -11.87 -3.88
N GLU A 103 1.00 -12.04 -4.88
CA GLU A 103 2.45 -11.93 -4.71
C GLU A 103 2.85 -10.50 -4.30
N ASN A 104 2.29 -9.48 -4.94
CA ASN A 104 2.57 -8.07 -4.63
C ASN A 104 2.02 -7.63 -3.27
N PHE A 105 0.84 -8.11 -2.87
CA PHE A 105 0.25 -7.75 -1.58
C PHE A 105 1.05 -8.31 -0.42
N LYS A 106 1.68 -9.47 -0.57
CA LYS A 106 2.62 -9.98 0.43
C LYS A 106 3.81 -9.02 0.63
N LEU A 107 4.30 -8.39 -0.44
CA LEU A 107 5.33 -7.35 -0.35
C LEU A 107 4.80 -6.07 0.31
N VAL A 108 3.61 -5.59 -0.09
CA VAL A 108 2.98 -4.42 0.52
C VAL A 108 2.78 -4.63 2.03
N ALA A 109 2.27 -5.79 2.44
CA ALA A 109 2.14 -6.16 3.85
C ALA A 109 3.49 -6.12 4.58
N GLY A 110 4.52 -6.70 3.95
CA GLY A 110 5.87 -6.74 4.52
C GLY A 110 6.53 -5.38 4.71
N VAL A 111 6.16 -4.38 3.90
CA VAL A 111 6.78 -3.04 3.86
C VAL A 111 5.97 -1.99 4.60
N PHE A 112 4.65 -1.95 4.39
CA PHE A 112 3.79 -0.89 4.91
C PHE A 112 3.04 -1.27 6.18
N ALA A 113 2.79 -2.55 6.46
CA ALA A 113 1.89 -2.96 7.53
C ALA A 113 2.59 -3.17 8.89
N LYS A 114 3.88 -3.52 8.91
CA LYS A 114 4.62 -3.90 10.13
C LYS A 114 4.63 -2.80 11.21
N ASN A 115 3.61 -2.78 12.07
CA ASN A 115 3.40 -1.76 13.11
C ASN A 115 4.64 -1.57 14.00
N ASN A 116 5.28 -2.66 14.41
CA ASN A 116 6.49 -2.65 15.25
C ASN A 116 7.74 -2.11 14.54
N ALA A 117 7.71 -1.99 13.21
CA ALA A 117 8.80 -1.46 12.38
C ALA A 117 8.45 -0.08 11.77
N GLY A 118 7.45 0.61 12.32
CA GLY A 118 6.99 1.91 11.81
C GLY A 118 6.03 1.81 10.61
N GLY A 119 5.35 0.68 10.45
CA GLY A 119 4.24 0.48 9.51
C GLY A 119 2.87 0.84 10.12
N CYS A 120 1.85 0.76 9.29
CA CYS A 120 0.45 1.01 9.61
C CYS A 120 -0.45 0.08 8.78
N ASP A 121 -1.20 -0.80 9.45
CA ASP A 121 -2.09 -1.76 8.78
C ASP A 121 -3.16 -1.09 7.91
N ALA A 122 -3.70 0.07 8.35
CA ALA A 122 -4.66 0.85 7.55
C ALA A 122 -4.03 1.34 6.23
N CYS A 123 -2.80 1.85 6.26
CA CYS A 123 -2.07 2.25 5.06
C CYS A 123 -1.90 1.08 4.08
N ALA A 124 -1.45 -0.08 4.59
CA ALA A 124 -1.25 -1.26 3.76
C ALA A 124 -2.57 -1.74 3.15
N ALA A 125 -3.65 -1.77 3.92
CA ALA A 125 -4.98 -2.13 3.45
C ALA A 125 -5.48 -1.15 2.37
N ASN A 126 -5.32 0.16 2.57
CA ASN A 126 -5.70 1.18 1.58
C ASN A 126 -4.93 1.04 0.26
N LEU A 127 -3.63 0.75 0.33
CA LEU A 127 -2.82 0.48 -0.87
C LEU A 127 -3.30 -0.77 -1.61
N MET A 128 -3.57 -1.86 -0.88
CA MET A 128 -4.12 -3.08 -1.49
C MET A 128 -5.50 -2.83 -2.12
N SER A 129 -6.36 -2.07 -1.45
CA SER A 129 -7.69 -1.69 -1.96
C SER A 129 -7.60 -0.83 -3.22
N LEU A 130 -6.67 0.13 -3.27
CA LEU A 130 -6.37 0.91 -4.47
C LEU A 130 -6.02 -0.01 -5.64
N TRP A 131 -5.08 -0.93 -5.44
CA TRP A 131 -4.68 -1.87 -6.49
C TRP A 131 -5.80 -2.82 -6.91
N CYS A 132 -6.62 -3.30 -5.96
CA CYS A 132 -7.81 -4.07 -6.28
C CYS A 132 -8.76 -3.30 -7.19
N GLY A 133 -9.03 -2.03 -6.91
CA GLY A 133 -9.88 -1.21 -7.75
C GLY A 133 -9.29 -0.94 -9.13
N LEU A 134 -8.01 -0.59 -9.20
CA LEU A 134 -7.34 -0.35 -10.48
C LEU A 134 -7.30 -1.58 -11.38
N VAL A 135 -7.16 -2.78 -10.80
CA VAL A 135 -6.98 -4.01 -11.58
C VAL A 135 -8.30 -4.74 -11.84
N CYS A 136 -9.19 -4.81 -10.84
CA CYS A 136 -10.37 -5.66 -10.86
C CYS A 136 -11.72 -4.92 -10.95
N SER A 137 -11.77 -3.59 -10.79
CA SER A 137 -13.05 -2.87 -10.82
C SER A 137 -13.84 -3.14 -12.11
N PRO A 138 -15.16 -3.38 -12.02
CA PRO A 138 -16.01 -3.55 -13.19
C PRO A 138 -16.15 -2.27 -14.03
N GLU A 139 -15.86 -1.11 -13.44
CA GLU A 139 -15.98 0.21 -14.10
C GLU A 139 -14.61 0.77 -14.50
N GLN A 140 -13.63 -0.10 -14.76
CA GLN A 140 -12.26 0.28 -15.11
C GLN A 140 -12.20 1.26 -16.30
N ASP A 141 -13.12 1.12 -17.27
CA ASP A 141 -13.21 1.94 -18.47
C ASP A 141 -13.60 3.40 -18.20
N LYS A 142 -14.24 3.69 -17.06
CA LYS A 142 -14.62 5.07 -16.68
C LYS A 142 -13.43 5.91 -16.25
N PHE A 143 -12.42 5.29 -15.65
CA PHE A 143 -11.27 6.01 -15.07
C PHE A 143 -9.92 5.58 -15.63
N MET A 144 -9.85 4.53 -16.45
CA MET A 144 -8.62 4.08 -17.13
C MET A 144 -8.79 4.09 -18.64
N GLN A 145 -7.91 4.82 -19.32
CA GLN A 145 -7.91 4.91 -20.77
C GLN A 145 -6.50 4.65 -21.30
N MET A 146 -6.37 3.96 -22.44
CA MET A 146 -5.05 3.82 -23.07
C MET A 146 -4.51 5.20 -23.47
N THR A 147 -3.25 5.46 -23.14
CA THR A 147 -2.56 6.72 -23.51
C THR A 147 -2.47 6.89 -25.03
N ARG A 148 -2.41 5.77 -25.77
CA ARG A 148 -2.42 5.73 -27.23
C ARG A 148 -3.54 4.81 -27.72
N LYS A 149 -4.03 5.04 -28.93
CA LYS A 149 -5.02 4.18 -29.55
C LYS A 149 -4.50 2.75 -29.65
N TRP A 150 -5.40 1.79 -29.48
CA TRP A 150 -5.14 0.38 -29.72
C TRP A 150 -4.74 0.14 -31.19
N PRO A 151 -3.82 -0.80 -31.50
CA PRO A 151 -3.04 -1.61 -30.57
C PRO A 151 -1.89 -0.83 -29.92
N SER A 152 -1.48 -1.22 -28.70
CA SER A 152 -0.28 -0.63 -28.09
C SER A 152 0.96 -0.98 -28.92
N ILE A 153 1.65 0.07 -29.39
CA ILE A 153 2.90 0.00 -30.16
C ILE A 153 4.07 0.68 -29.42
N ASN A 154 3.91 0.96 -28.12
CA ASN A 154 4.91 1.70 -27.36
C ASN A 154 5.99 0.78 -26.80
N TYR A 155 7.22 1.30 -26.79
CA TYR A 155 8.39 0.62 -26.24
C TYR A 155 9.15 1.58 -25.33
N ARG A 156 9.69 1.08 -24.21
CA ARG A 156 10.53 1.85 -23.27
C ARG A 156 11.73 1.02 -22.80
N PRO A 157 12.81 1.66 -22.33
CA PRO A 157 13.82 0.94 -21.57
C PRO A 157 13.21 0.46 -20.25
N ASP A 158 13.47 -0.78 -19.87
CA ASP A 158 13.15 -1.22 -18.52
C ASP A 158 14.26 -0.81 -17.55
N ILE A 159 13.89 -0.04 -16.54
CA ILE A 159 14.81 0.46 -15.51
C ILE A 159 15.28 -0.63 -14.55
N MET A 160 14.55 -1.74 -14.43
CA MET A 160 14.88 -2.81 -13.48
C MET A 160 15.91 -3.79 -14.04
N THR A 161 15.79 -4.16 -15.32
CA THR A 161 16.72 -5.08 -16.00
C THR A 161 17.73 -4.37 -16.90
N GLY A 162 17.51 -3.10 -17.24
CA GLY A 162 18.31 -2.38 -18.22
C GLY A 162 18.06 -2.83 -19.67
N LYS A 163 17.05 -3.67 -19.94
CA LYS A 163 16.71 -4.10 -21.30
C LYS A 163 16.11 -2.92 -22.07
N ASP A 164 16.73 -2.55 -23.19
CA ASP A 164 16.19 -1.55 -24.11
C ASP A 164 15.02 -2.10 -24.94
N LYS A 165 14.09 -1.20 -25.31
CA LYS A 165 12.90 -1.49 -26.15
C LYS A 165 12.03 -2.65 -25.64
N VAL A 166 11.63 -2.59 -24.38
CA VAL A 166 10.55 -3.43 -23.85
C VAL A 166 9.20 -2.89 -24.30
N LYS A 167 8.31 -3.74 -24.83
CA LYS A 167 6.95 -3.32 -25.18
C LYS A 167 6.16 -3.03 -23.91
N VAL A 168 5.41 -1.93 -23.90
CA VAL A 168 4.65 -1.47 -22.74
C VAL A 168 3.20 -1.15 -23.10
N LEU A 169 2.30 -1.37 -22.16
CA LEU A 169 0.94 -0.88 -22.15
C LEU A 169 0.90 0.40 -21.31
N GLU A 170 0.51 1.50 -21.95
CA GLU A 170 0.43 2.81 -21.28
C GLU A 170 -1.01 3.20 -21.07
N MET A 171 -1.31 3.55 -19.83
CA MET A 171 -2.66 3.84 -19.39
C MET A 171 -2.67 5.18 -18.65
N ASN A 172 -3.62 6.04 -18.97
CA ASN A 172 -4.01 7.18 -18.18
C ASN A 172 -5.01 6.71 -17.12
N VAL A 173 -4.74 7.03 -15.85
CA VAL A 173 -5.60 6.66 -14.73
C VAL A 173 -6.04 7.92 -14.01
N ALA A 174 -7.34 8.15 -13.98
CA ALA A 174 -7.95 9.23 -13.23
C ALA A 174 -8.24 8.77 -11.79
N LEU A 175 -7.75 9.52 -10.80
CA LEU A 175 -7.99 9.25 -9.38
C LEU A 175 -8.69 10.45 -8.75
N ALA A 176 -9.66 10.18 -7.88
CA ALA A 176 -10.28 11.21 -7.09
C ALA A 176 -9.24 11.90 -6.19
N LYS A 177 -9.33 13.23 -6.07
CA LYS A 177 -8.40 14.02 -5.26
C LYS A 177 -8.46 13.61 -3.79
N ASP A 178 -9.67 13.47 -3.26
CA ASP A 178 -9.89 13.13 -1.85
C ASP A 178 -9.36 11.74 -1.53
N LEU A 179 -9.58 10.77 -2.44
CA LEU A 179 -8.96 9.46 -2.35
C LEU A 179 -7.43 9.56 -2.26
N THR A 180 -6.83 10.29 -3.19
CA THR A 180 -5.38 10.42 -3.30
C THR A 180 -4.77 11.02 -2.03
N CYS A 181 -5.41 12.05 -1.48
CA CYS A 181 -5.00 12.67 -0.23
C CYS A 181 -5.18 11.72 0.96
N ALA A 182 -6.33 11.05 1.08
CA ALA A 182 -6.62 10.15 2.19
C ALA A 182 -5.67 8.94 2.23
N VAL A 183 -5.41 8.31 1.07
CA VAL A 183 -4.44 7.20 0.97
C VAL A 183 -3.06 7.68 1.40
N PHE A 184 -2.60 8.82 0.89
CA PHE A 184 -1.32 9.39 1.29
C PHE A 184 -1.26 9.73 2.78
N ASP A 185 -2.30 10.34 3.34
CA ASP A 185 -2.35 10.72 4.74
C ASP A 185 -2.28 9.52 5.68
N SER A 186 -2.87 8.39 5.28
CA SER A 186 -2.75 7.12 6.02
C SER A 186 -1.31 6.56 6.02
N CYS A 187 -0.50 6.90 5.01
CA CYS A 187 0.81 6.29 4.76
C CYS A 187 2.01 7.21 5.03
N LYS A 188 1.85 8.54 5.00
CA LYS A 188 2.96 9.52 4.92
C LYS A 188 3.97 9.45 6.06
N ASN A 189 3.57 8.97 7.23
CA ASN A 189 4.44 8.83 8.40
C ASN A 189 4.99 7.41 8.58
N THR A 190 4.62 6.45 7.72
CA THR A 190 5.26 5.13 7.75
C THR A 190 6.76 5.25 7.47
N ALA A 191 7.56 4.33 8.01
CA ALA A 191 9.02 4.40 7.92
C ALA A 191 9.50 4.48 6.45
N ILE A 192 8.89 3.72 5.55
CA ILE A 192 9.22 3.70 4.12
C ILE A 192 8.85 5.03 3.42
N ALA A 193 7.65 5.55 3.66
CA ALA A 193 7.15 6.74 2.97
C ALA A 193 7.83 8.02 3.48
N SER A 194 8.10 8.09 4.78
CA SER A 194 8.78 9.24 5.40
C SER A 194 10.26 9.33 5.03
N ALA A 195 10.93 8.19 4.82
CA ALA A 195 12.34 8.15 4.42
C ALA A 195 12.56 8.48 2.94
N ALA A 196 11.62 8.11 2.06
CA ALA A 196 11.78 8.28 0.62
C ALA A 196 11.43 9.71 0.17
N ALA A 197 12.43 10.45 -0.34
CA ALA A 197 12.22 11.82 -0.84
C ALA A 197 11.15 11.90 -1.95
N ALA A 198 11.05 10.86 -2.78
CA ALA A 198 10.06 10.76 -3.85
C ALA A 198 8.61 10.64 -3.32
N MET A 199 8.41 10.22 -2.07
CA MET A 199 7.10 9.96 -1.49
C MET A 199 6.59 11.08 -0.58
N LYS A 200 7.20 12.28 -0.61
CA LYS A 200 6.84 13.39 0.31
C LYS A 200 5.52 14.11 -0.01
N SER A 201 4.85 13.75 -1.09
CA SER A 201 3.55 14.30 -1.48
C SER A 201 2.63 13.18 -1.96
N SER A 202 1.32 13.41 -1.97
CA SER A 202 0.35 12.42 -2.44
C SER A 202 0.59 12.02 -3.90
N LEU A 203 0.91 12.98 -4.77
CA LEU A 203 1.29 12.72 -6.16
C LEU A 203 2.60 11.93 -6.24
N GLY A 204 3.63 12.32 -5.49
CA GLY A 204 4.93 11.65 -5.51
C GLY A 204 4.83 10.21 -5.00
N PHE A 205 4.07 10.01 -3.92
CA PHE A 205 3.79 8.70 -3.34
C PHE A 205 3.08 7.78 -4.35
N LEU A 206 1.97 8.21 -4.95
CA LEU A 206 1.23 7.38 -5.90
C LEU A 206 1.97 7.19 -7.22
N ASN A 207 2.68 8.20 -7.72
CA ASN A 207 3.55 8.02 -8.89
C ASN A 207 4.66 7.00 -8.61
N TYR A 208 5.23 7.01 -7.39
CA TYR A 208 6.18 5.98 -6.99
C TYR A 208 5.50 4.60 -7.02
N GLN A 209 4.34 4.44 -6.37
CA GLN A 209 3.59 3.18 -6.41
C GLN A 209 3.33 2.70 -7.85
N MET A 210 3.00 3.59 -8.77
CA MET A 210 2.71 3.21 -10.17
C MET A 210 3.95 2.94 -11.02
N GLN A 211 5.10 3.54 -10.69
CA GLN A 211 6.34 3.34 -11.43
C GLN A 211 7.11 2.10 -10.97
N VAL A 212 7.03 1.76 -9.68
CA VAL A 212 7.71 0.57 -9.12
C VAL A 212 6.77 -0.60 -8.86
N GLY A 213 5.47 -0.35 -8.70
CA GLY A 213 4.45 -1.36 -8.42
C GLY A 213 3.93 -2.05 -9.67
N ALA A 214 4.81 -2.24 -10.68
CA ALA A 214 4.48 -2.91 -11.92
C ALA A 214 3.85 -4.28 -11.63
N VAL A 215 2.54 -4.35 -11.73
CA VAL A 215 1.83 -5.62 -11.91
C VAL A 215 2.30 -6.13 -13.28
N GLY A 216 3.18 -7.12 -13.27
CA GLY A 216 3.51 -7.90 -14.46
C GLY A 216 4.69 -7.43 -15.33
N HIS A 217 5.32 -6.28 -15.06
CA HIS A 217 6.27 -5.62 -15.97
C HIS A 217 5.63 -5.24 -17.32
N GLY A 218 5.89 -4.02 -17.78
CA GLY A 218 5.33 -3.56 -19.06
C GLY A 218 3.93 -2.93 -18.98
N GLU A 219 3.41 -2.61 -17.80
CA GLU A 219 2.33 -1.62 -17.62
C GLU A 219 2.90 -0.31 -17.07
N TYR A 220 2.49 0.82 -17.64
CA TYR A 220 2.86 2.16 -17.21
C TYR A 220 1.62 3.00 -16.99
N PHE A 221 1.30 3.28 -15.72
CA PHE A 221 0.21 4.17 -15.35
C PHE A 221 0.69 5.62 -15.27
N THR A 222 0.01 6.49 -16.01
CA THR A 222 0.11 7.95 -15.87
C THR A 222 -1.09 8.42 -15.08
N LEU A 223 -0.84 8.91 -13.87
CA LEU A 223 -1.90 9.35 -12.97
C LEU A 223 -2.36 10.78 -13.29
N HIS A 224 -3.68 10.98 -13.29
CA HIS A 224 -4.36 12.28 -13.42
C HIS A 224 -5.21 12.53 -12.18
N PHE A 225 -4.96 13.65 -11.50
CA PHE A 225 -5.52 13.94 -10.17
C PHE A 225 -6.60 15.03 -10.17
N ASN A 226 -7.18 15.32 -11.33
CA ASN A 226 -8.12 16.43 -11.53
C ASN A 226 -9.28 16.05 -12.48
N ALA A 227 -9.61 14.76 -12.57
CA ALA A 227 -10.79 14.32 -13.29
C ALA A 227 -12.06 14.60 -12.46
N SER A 228 -13.22 14.69 -13.13
CA SER A 228 -14.51 14.73 -12.44
C SER A 228 -14.73 13.45 -11.63
N GLU A 229 -15.56 13.54 -10.59
CA GLU A 229 -15.85 12.41 -9.69
C GLU A 229 -16.33 11.18 -10.49
N ASP A 230 -17.21 11.38 -11.46
CA ASP A 230 -17.79 10.35 -12.33
C ASP A 230 -16.79 9.65 -13.27
N GLU A 231 -15.63 10.27 -13.52
CA GLU A 231 -14.55 9.75 -14.38
C GLU A 231 -13.31 9.37 -13.58
N SER A 232 -13.40 9.34 -12.25
CA SER A 232 -12.26 9.12 -11.36
C SER A 232 -12.47 7.90 -10.48
N PHE A 233 -11.41 7.14 -10.26
CA PHE A 233 -11.47 6.05 -9.30
C PHE A 233 -11.54 6.63 -7.88
N ASN A 234 -12.52 6.14 -7.12
CA ASN A 234 -12.70 6.44 -5.71
C ASN A 234 -13.02 5.15 -4.95
N HIS A 235 -12.55 5.06 -3.71
CA HIS A 235 -12.92 4.00 -2.79
C HIS A 235 -12.83 4.50 -1.34
N HIS A 236 -13.46 3.77 -0.43
CA HIS A 236 -13.38 4.07 0.99
C HIS A 236 -11.97 3.85 1.53
N VAL A 237 -11.46 4.82 2.31
CA VAL A 237 -10.10 4.81 2.84
C VAL A 237 -10.14 4.73 4.36
N LEU A 238 -9.50 3.72 4.92
CA LEU A 238 -9.34 3.55 6.36
C LEU A 238 -8.44 4.66 6.93
N GLN A 239 -8.93 5.37 7.93
CA GLN A 239 -8.13 6.38 8.62
C GLN A 239 -7.10 5.72 9.53
N CYS A 240 -5.86 6.23 9.56
CA CYS A 240 -4.83 5.64 10.42
C CYS A 240 -5.09 5.83 11.93
N SER A 241 -5.91 6.83 12.29
CA SER A 241 -6.25 7.16 13.68
C SER A 241 -7.30 6.26 14.29
N ASN A 242 -8.29 5.85 13.49
CA ASN A 242 -9.33 4.92 13.89
C ASN A 242 -9.88 4.24 12.64
N TYR A 243 -9.69 2.93 12.56
CA TYR A 243 -10.22 2.08 11.51
C TYR A 243 -10.98 0.88 12.10
N SER A 244 -11.63 1.07 13.26
CA SER A 244 -12.42 0.02 13.92
C SER A 244 -13.61 -0.46 13.06
N GLU A 245 -14.05 0.35 12.10
CA GLU A 245 -15.04 -0.03 11.06
C GLU A 245 -14.62 -1.28 10.26
N VAL A 246 -13.33 -1.62 10.27
CA VAL A 246 -12.81 -2.83 9.63
C VAL A 246 -13.39 -4.10 10.22
N LEU A 247 -13.89 -4.07 11.46
CA LEU A 247 -14.50 -5.24 12.10
C LEU A 247 -15.79 -5.68 11.40
N GLU A 248 -16.53 -4.73 10.82
CA GLU A 248 -17.78 -5.01 10.09
C GLU A 248 -17.53 -5.27 8.60
N THR A 249 -16.44 -4.71 8.06
CA THR A 249 -16.14 -4.73 6.62
C THR A 249 -14.97 -5.65 6.24
N ARG A 250 -14.45 -6.42 7.20
CA ARG A 250 -13.25 -7.27 7.03
C ARG A 250 -13.34 -8.16 5.80
N ASP A 251 -14.47 -8.80 5.56
CA ASP A 251 -14.63 -9.76 4.47
C ASP A 251 -14.57 -9.10 3.07
N ALA A 252 -14.82 -7.79 2.99
CA ALA A 252 -14.70 -7.01 1.77
C ALA A 252 -13.28 -6.48 1.52
N LEU A 253 -12.42 -6.47 2.55
CA LEU A 253 -11.03 -6.05 2.39
C LEU A 253 -10.24 -7.04 1.53
N PRO A 254 -9.13 -6.58 0.93
CA PRO A 254 -8.21 -7.48 0.26
C PRO A 254 -7.78 -8.64 1.17
N THR A 255 -7.72 -9.86 0.63
CA THR A 255 -7.50 -11.07 1.46
C THR A 255 -6.21 -11.00 2.27
N GLN A 256 -5.14 -10.43 1.70
CA GLN A 256 -3.91 -10.18 2.45
C GLN A 256 -4.08 -9.14 3.57
N ALA A 257 -4.91 -8.12 3.37
CA ALA A 257 -5.20 -7.10 4.39
C ALA A 257 -5.94 -7.69 5.61
N GLN A 258 -6.79 -8.71 5.38
CA GLN A 258 -7.50 -9.43 6.44
C GLN A 258 -6.58 -10.19 7.40
N LEU A 259 -5.32 -10.42 7.00
CA LEU A 259 -4.30 -11.13 7.77
C LEU A 259 -3.33 -10.21 8.50
N LEU A 260 -3.45 -8.89 8.31
CA LEU A 260 -2.62 -7.91 9.00
C LEU A 260 -2.87 -7.94 10.50
N GLU A 261 -1.83 -7.68 11.31
CA GLU A 261 -1.82 -7.98 12.74
C GLU A 261 -2.99 -7.32 13.50
N SER A 262 -3.21 -6.02 13.31
CA SER A 262 -4.28 -5.30 14.02
C SER A 262 -5.69 -5.67 13.51
N ILE A 263 -5.81 -5.92 12.20
CA ILE A 263 -7.07 -6.25 11.51
C ILE A 263 -7.49 -7.68 11.82
N ALA A 264 -6.54 -8.61 11.86
CA ALA A 264 -6.79 -10.02 12.09
C ALA A 264 -7.23 -10.29 13.54
N THR A 265 -6.74 -9.46 14.47
CA THR A 265 -6.96 -9.60 15.90
C THR A 265 -8.43 -9.37 16.28
N LYS A 266 -9.03 -10.31 17.02
CA LYS A 266 -10.42 -10.25 17.51
C LYS A 266 -10.62 -9.34 18.73
N SER A 267 -9.60 -8.57 19.13
CA SER A 267 -9.72 -7.62 20.25
C SER A 267 -10.78 -6.57 19.93
N THR A 268 -11.53 -6.19 20.95
CA THR A 268 -12.50 -5.09 20.96
C THR A 268 -11.83 -3.72 21.11
N ASP A 269 -10.51 -3.67 21.30
CA ASP A 269 -9.77 -2.42 21.36
C ASP A 269 -9.86 -1.66 20.03
N ASP A 270 -9.84 -0.33 20.12
CA ASP A 270 -9.85 0.53 18.95
C ASP A 270 -8.69 0.21 18.02
N LYS A 271 -9.02 0.05 16.73
CA LYS A 271 -8.04 -0.25 15.69
C LYS A 271 -7.40 1.06 15.25
N GLN A 272 -6.13 1.22 15.60
CA GLN A 272 -5.36 2.42 15.29
C GLN A 272 -3.91 2.08 14.94
N CYS A 273 -3.25 2.92 14.17
CA CYS A 273 -1.85 2.74 13.82
C CYS A 273 -0.94 3.33 14.92
N PRO A 274 0.27 2.79 15.12
CA PRO A 274 1.21 3.35 16.09
C PRO A 274 1.51 4.83 15.81
N CYS A 275 1.74 5.63 16.86
CA CYS A 275 2.04 7.06 16.74
C CYS A 275 3.20 7.36 15.75
N GLY A 276 4.23 6.50 15.73
CA GLY A 276 5.35 6.63 14.79
C GLY A 276 4.94 6.55 13.31
N ALA A 277 3.84 5.86 12.99
CA ALA A 277 3.33 5.70 11.63
C ALA A 277 2.04 6.50 11.36
N CYS A 278 1.40 7.03 12.40
CA CYS A 278 0.22 7.87 12.31
C CYS A 278 0.28 8.98 13.37
N ARG A 279 0.61 10.21 12.95
CA ARG A 279 0.72 11.34 13.86
C ARG A 279 -0.58 11.60 14.66
N ALA A 280 -1.73 11.35 14.06
CA ALA A 280 -3.03 11.57 14.70
C ALA A 280 -3.28 10.66 15.92
N THR A 281 -2.52 9.57 16.10
CA THR A 281 -2.62 8.71 17.28
C THR A 281 -1.64 9.09 18.40
N CYS A 282 -0.74 10.05 18.17
CA CYS A 282 0.23 10.49 19.16
C CYS A 282 -0.39 11.22 20.36
N ASP A 283 -1.44 12.04 20.14
CA ASP A 283 -2.13 12.73 21.22
C ASP A 283 -2.94 11.76 22.11
N ALA A 284 -3.30 10.58 21.59
CA ALA A 284 -3.95 9.50 22.32
C ALA A 284 -2.98 8.56 23.04
N HIS A 285 -1.69 8.57 22.67
CA HIS A 285 -0.67 7.71 23.28
C HIS A 285 -0.14 8.30 24.59
N THR A 286 -0.49 7.68 25.71
CA THR A 286 0.11 7.95 27.03
C THR A 286 1.23 6.96 27.28
N SER A 287 2.48 7.41 27.25
CA SER A 287 3.62 6.61 27.74
C SER A 287 4.12 7.23 29.04
N GLY A 288 3.94 6.52 30.16
CA GLY A 288 4.48 6.92 31.46
C GLY A 288 3.99 8.28 31.99
N GLY A 289 2.74 8.67 31.73
CA GLY A 289 2.17 9.94 32.18
C GLY A 289 2.60 11.17 31.35
N SER A 290 3.34 10.95 30.25
CA SER A 290 3.76 12.00 29.33
C SER A 290 3.00 11.87 28.01
N HIS A 291 2.39 12.97 27.54
CA HIS A 291 1.74 13.05 26.24
C HIS A 291 2.78 13.44 25.18
N ILE A 292 2.87 12.68 24.08
CA ILE A 292 3.74 13.05 22.95
C ILE A 292 2.96 14.05 22.09
N HIS A 293 3.13 15.34 22.38
CA HIS A 293 2.62 16.39 21.52
C HIS A 293 3.60 16.65 20.37
N VAL A 294 3.16 16.33 19.16
CA VAL A 294 3.92 16.64 17.95
C VAL A 294 3.62 18.09 17.57
N VAL A 295 4.64 18.95 17.62
CA VAL A 295 4.53 20.38 17.28
C VAL A 295 4.72 20.58 15.78
N ASP A 296 3.83 21.33 15.13
CA ASP A 296 3.86 21.57 13.67
C ASP A 296 5.03 22.42 13.18
N ASN A 297 5.65 23.18 14.08
CA ASN A 297 6.77 24.05 13.74
C ASN A 297 8.08 23.41 14.22
N PRO A 298 9.18 23.51 13.44
CA PRO A 298 10.50 23.20 13.99
C PRO A 298 10.65 24.01 15.26
N ILE A 299 11.14 23.36 16.31
CA ILE A 299 11.49 24.01 17.57
C ILE A 299 12.28 25.27 17.20
N SER A 300 11.71 26.45 17.46
CA SER A 300 12.35 27.72 17.13
C SER A 300 13.77 27.68 17.69
N VAL A 301 14.75 28.27 16.99
CA VAL A 301 16.14 28.36 17.50
C VAL A 301 16.19 29.02 18.89
N LEU A 302 15.13 29.79 19.24
CA LEU A 302 14.95 30.44 20.52
C LEU A 302 14.10 29.65 21.54
N SER A 303 13.53 28.51 21.15
CA SER A 303 12.81 27.63 22.06
C SER A 303 13.81 26.92 22.98
N GLY A 304 13.85 27.36 24.24
CA GLY A 304 14.88 27.05 25.22
C GLY A 304 15.84 28.21 25.52
N PHE A 305 15.82 29.28 24.72
CA PHE A 305 16.59 30.50 24.96
C PHE A 305 15.86 31.41 25.96
N ASN A 306 16.27 31.34 27.23
CA ASN A 306 15.73 32.22 28.26
C ASN A 306 16.36 33.62 28.13
N THR A 307 15.70 34.49 27.36
CA THR A 307 16.11 35.89 27.12
C THR A 307 16.36 36.67 28.41
N LYS A 308 15.61 36.39 29.49
CA LYS A 308 15.81 37.04 30.80
C LYS A 308 17.12 36.62 31.46
N LEU A 309 17.44 35.33 31.41
CA LEU A 309 18.68 34.80 31.99
C LEU A 309 19.91 35.31 31.23
N VAL A 310 19.84 35.35 29.90
CA VAL A 310 20.91 35.90 29.06
C VAL A 310 21.07 37.39 29.29
N ALA A 311 19.99 38.17 29.29
CA ALA A 311 20.05 39.60 29.57
C ALA A 311 20.60 39.91 30.98
N ALA A 312 20.23 39.11 31.98
CA ALA A 312 20.76 39.25 33.33
C ALA A 312 22.28 38.97 33.38
N ALA A 313 22.75 37.88 32.76
CA ALA A 313 24.17 37.54 32.74
C ALA A 313 25.02 38.59 32.03
N TYR A 314 24.61 39.02 30.84
CA TYR A 314 25.34 40.06 30.09
C TYR A 314 25.22 41.44 30.75
N GLY A 315 24.08 41.77 31.35
CA GLY A 315 23.91 42.99 32.15
C GLY A 315 24.87 43.03 33.33
N LEU A 316 25.03 41.92 34.06
CA LEU A 316 25.97 41.80 35.18
C LEU A 316 27.42 41.95 34.72
N LEU A 317 27.79 41.37 33.58
CA LEU A 317 29.13 41.53 33.00
C LEU A 317 29.43 42.97 32.62
N VAL A 318 28.48 43.70 32.03
CA VAL A 318 28.64 45.11 31.68
C VAL A 318 28.80 45.96 32.94
N ILE A 319 28.00 45.71 33.97
CA ILE A 319 28.09 46.40 35.26
C ILE A 319 29.46 46.15 35.90
N LEU A 320 29.89 44.88 35.97
CA LEU A 320 31.20 44.51 36.52
C LEU A 320 32.36 45.13 35.73
N ALA A 321 32.29 45.13 34.40
CA ALA A 321 33.30 45.78 33.55
C ALA A 321 33.35 47.30 33.80
N PHE A 322 32.19 47.95 33.97
CA PHE A 322 32.12 49.38 34.26
C PHE A 322 32.70 49.72 35.64
N PHE A 323 32.36 48.94 36.67
CA PHE A 323 32.94 49.10 38.00
C PHE A 323 34.44 48.81 38.01
N TRP A 324 34.90 47.77 37.31
CA TRP A 324 36.32 47.46 37.18
C TRP A 324 37.11 48.60 36.51
N ASN A 325 36.57 49.19 35.44
CA ASN A 325 37.20 50.32 34.76
C ASN A 325 37.21 51.61 35.61
N ARG A 326 36.19 51.81 36.44
CA ARG A 326 36.16 52.91 37.42
C ARG A 326 37.19 52.71 38.53
N TRP A 327 37.32 51.50 39.04
CA TRP A 327 38.27 51.17 40.09
C TRP A 327 39.72 51.27 39.62
N LYS A 328 40.01 50.91 38.35
CA LYS A 328 41.33 51.10 37.73
C LYS A 328 41.74 52.57 37.49
N LYS A 329 40.79 53.51 37.57
CA LYS A 329 41.01 54.95 37.33
C LYS A 329 41.06 55.78 38.63
N GLN A 330 40.99 55.13 39.80
CA GLN A 330 41.34 55.70 41.11
C GLN A 330 42.73 55.21 41.51
#